data_AF-A0A3B6VAC6-F1
#
_entry.id   AF-A0A3B6VAC6-F1
#
_cell.length_a   1.000
_cell.length_b   1.000
_cell.length_c   1.000
_cell.angle_alpha   90.00
_cell.angle_beta   90.00
_cell.angle_gamma   90.00
#
_symmetry.space_group_name_H-M   'P 1'
#
loop_
_entity.id
_entity.type
_entity.pdbx_description
1 polymer ?
#
loop_
_entity_poly.entity_id
_entity_poly.type
_entity_poly.pdbx_seq_one_letter_code
_entity_poly.pdbx_strand_id
1 'polypeptide(L)'
;MNIEKHLFDDINFFPNKMKILILGTFPVPLYSNIEKFEKLSKEEQNNAWYYSSKRSEFWKIIADSFDIDYKNSNDFLFNKTKKKKLFEENKIGIADVFSKCKRKNENSARDTDLIILEYNNILKNLITDENNYKYLNLIIFTSRFTENNFFKIINDIKYNIEESKEVYEYYNNGINEKSISIEIINALKERYLHTNASRKIKLATITLKISPIKGVSLYSTKKELYKYYLKNE
;
A
#
# COMPACT_ATOMS: atom_id res chain seq x y z
N MET A 1 -3.90 15.29 23.42
CA MET A 1 -3.69 14.48 22.19
C MET A 1 -4.90 13.58 22.00
N ASN A 2 -5.67 13.84 20.96
CA ASN A 2 -6.87 13.07 20.65
C ASN A 2 -6.49 11.71 20.05
N ILE A 3 -7.28 10.70 20.39
CA ILE A 3 -7.18 9.37 19.81
C ILE A 3 -7.80 9.43 18.42
N GLU A 4 -7.07 8.97 17.41
CA GLU A 4 -7.49 8.93 16.03
C GLU A 4 -7.74 7.49 15.58
N LYS A 5 -8.75 7.32 14.72
CA LYS A 5 -9.14 6.09 14.00
C LYS A 5 -9.48 6.48 12.56
N HIS A 6 -9.54 5.52 11.64
CA HIS A 6 -10.11 5.75 10.31
C HIS A 6 -11.55 6.27 10.43
N LEU A 7 -11.88 7.29 9.63
CA LEU A 7 -13.24 7.89 9.60
C LEU A 7 -14.03 7.53 8.35
N PHE A 8 -13.49 6.68 7.49
CA PHE A 8 -14.20 6.13 6.35
C PHE A 8 -14.50 4.65 6.57
N ASP A 9 -15.62 4.19 6.00
CA ASP A 9 -16.03 2.79 6.04
C ASP A 9 -15.10 1.89 5.21
N ASP A 10 -15.07 0.60 5.55
CA ASP A 10 -14.25 -0.45 4.92
C ASP A 10 -12.74 -0.31 5.15
N ILE A 11 -12.33 -0.22 6.41
CA ILE A 11 -10.91 -0.11 6.87
C ILE A 11 -10.05 -1.36 6.61
N ASN A 12 -10.64 -2.39 6.02
CA ASN A 12 -10.00 -3.61 5.56
C ASN A 12 -10.70 -4.05 4.28
N PHE A 13 -10.24 -3.54 3.15
CA PHE A 13 -10.83 -3.89 1.86
C PHE A 13 -10.15 -5.14 1.31
N PHE A 14 -10.78 -6.31 1.50
CA PHE A 14 -10.27 -7.60 1.03
C PHE A 14 -11.27 -8.24 0.06
N PRO A 15 -11.08 -8.12 -1.26
CA PRO A 15 -12.01 -8.71 -2.22
C PRO A 15 -11.93 -10.24 -2.23
N ASN A 16 -13.00 -10.89 -2.71
CA ASN A 16 -13.01 -12.34 -2.89
C ASN A 16 -11.87 -12.80 -3.80
N LYS A 17 -11.16 -13.86 -3.38
CA LYS A 17 -9.97 -14.40 -4.06
C LYS A 17 -8.86 -13.35 -4.23
N MET A 18 -8.69 -12.46 -3.26
CA MET A 18 -7.59 -11.49 -3.21
C MET A 18 -6.25 -12.17 -3.49
N LYS A 19 -5.51 -11.63 -4.45
CA LYS A 19 -4.17 -12.07 -4.84
C LYS A 19 -3.10 -11.12 -4.31
N ILE A 20 -3.38 -9.83 -4.40
CA ILE A 20 -2.45 -8.76 -4.05
C ILE A 20 -3.02 -7.99 -2.87
N LEU A 21 -2.19 -7.61 -1.91
CA LEU A 21 -2.55 -6.71 -0.82
C LEU A 21 -1.60 -5.51 -0.79
N ILE A 22 -2.15 -4.30 -0.79
CA ILE A 22 -1.38 -3.07 -0.56
C ILE A 22 -1.55 -2.65 0.90
N LEU A 23 -0.44 -2.47 1.61
CA LEU A 23 -0.43 -2.04 3.01
C LEU A 23 0.15 -0.64 3.17
N GLY A 24 -0.67 0.24 3.74
CA GLY A 24 -0.31 1.57 4.25
C GLY A 24 -0.11 1.60 5.76
N THR A 25 0.15 2.78 6.31
CA THR A 25 0.43 2.99 7.74
C THR A 25 -0.82 3.34 8.52
N PHE A 26 -1.36 4.52 8.25
CA PHE A 26 -2.56 5.09 8.85
C PHE A 26 -3.00 6.31 8.02
N PRO A 27 -4.30 6.64 7.94
CA PRO A 27 -4.80 7.84 7.27
C PRO A 27 -4.14 9.12 7.78
N VAL A 28 -4.08 10.14 6.93
CA VAL A 28 -3.68 11.50 7.34
C VAL A 28 -4.77 12.14 8.23
N PRO A 29 -4.47 13.18 9.02
CA PRO A 29 -5.44 13.81 9.94
C PRO A 29 -6.79 14.15 9.32
N LEU A 30 -6.82 14.51 8.03
CA LEU A 30 -8.03 14.83 7.29
C LEU A 30 -9.06 13.68 7.27
N TYR A 31 -8.60 12.44 7.39
CA TYR A 31 -9.43 11.21 7.34
C TYR A 31 -9.35 10.40 8.64
N SER A 32 -8.79 10.97 9.70
CA SER A 32 -8.63 10.30 11.00
C SER A 32 -9.01 11.16 12.21
N ASN A 33 -9.19 12.47 12.01
CA ASN A 33 -9.65 13.43 13.02
C ASN A 33 -11.03 13.98 12.62
N ILE A 34 -12.01 13.82 13.50
CA ILE A 34 -13.43 14.11 13.24
C ILE A 34 -13.63 15.58 12.86
N GLU A 35 -13.07 16.51 13.64
CA GLU A 35 -13.20 17.95 13.39
C GLU A 35 -12.63 18.38 12.03
N LYS A 36 -11.63 17.66 11.52
CA LYS A 36 -11.06 17.92 10.19
C LYS A 36 -11.88 17.28 9.08
N PHE A 37 -12.39 16.08 9.34
CA PHE A 37 -13.24 15.36 8.40
C PHE A 37 -14.57 16.10 8.17
N GLU A 38 -15.17 16.66 9.22
CA GLU A 38 -16.41 17.45 9.14
C GLU A 38 -16.26 18.76 8.35
N LYS A 39 -15.02 19.25 8.15
CA LYS A 39 -14.73 20.41 7.30
C LYS A 39 -14.70 20.07 5.80
N LEU A 40 -14.70 18.78 5.44
CA LEU A 40 -14.80 18.35 4.06
C LEU A 40 -16.22 18.56 3.53
N SER A 41 -16.35 18.78 2.22
CA SER A 41 -17.66 18.75 1.57
C SER A 41 -18.31 17.36 1.71
N LYS A 42 -19.65 17.29 1.65
CA LYS A 42 -20.37 16.00 1.68
C LYS A 42 -19.89 15.04 0.58
N GLU A 43 -19.56 15.57 -0.59
CA GLU A 43 -19.01 14.79 -1.69
C GLU A 43 -17.64 14.18 -1.35
N GLU A 44 -16.73 14.95 -0.75
CA GLU A 44 -15.42 14.48 -0.30
C GLU A 44 -15.54 13.46 0.84
N GLN A 45 -16.51 13.62 1.74
CA GLN A 45 -16.80 12.66 2.81
C GLN A 45 -17.34 11.34 2.23
N ASN A 46 -18.33 11.40 1.35
CA ASN A 46 -18.92 10.22 0.71
C ASN A 46 -17.91 9.43 -0.13
N ASN A 47 -16.93 10.13 -0.71
CA ASN A 47 -15.85 9.53 -1.48
C ASN A 47 -14.57 9.29 -0.66
N ALA A 48 -14.60 9.54 0.65
CA ALA A 48 -13.45 9.31 1.50
C ALA A 48 -13.08 7.83 1.53
N TRP A 49 -11.82 7.57 1.22
CA TRP A 49 -11.21 6.25 1.25
C TRP A 49 -9.68 6.37 1.34
N TYR A 50 -8.98 5.24 1.31
CA TYR A 50 -7.51 5.22 1.34
C TYR A 50 -6.89 6.23 0.38
N TYR A 51 -5.91 7.00 0.87
CA TYR A 51 -5.15 7.95 0.06
C TYR A 51 -6.00 8.99 -0.70
N SER A 52 -7.20 9.34 -0.24
CA SER A 52 -8.09 10.30 -0.93
C SER A 52 -7.66 11.76 -0.84
N SER A 53 -6.63 12.07 -0.05
CA SER A 53 -6.07 13.42 0.01
C SER A 53 -5.60 13.86 -1.37
N LYS A 54 -5.94 15.09 -1.78
CA LYS A 54 -5.48 15.69 -3.05
C LYS A 54 -3.95 15.75 -3.19
N ARG A 55 -3.22 15.69 -2.07
CA ARG A 55 -1.74 15.64 -2.02
C ARG A 55 -1.18 14.23 -2.27
N SER A 56 -2.01 13.21 -2.19
CA SER A 56 -1.58 11.83 -2.41
C SER A 56 -1.45 11.54 -3.90
N GLU A 57 -0.31 10.98 -4.29
CA GLU A 57 -0.05 10.53 -5.66
C GLU A 57 -0.51 9.08 -5.90
N PHE A 58 -0.93 8.37 -4.83
CA PHE A 58 -1.26 6.95 -4.87
C PHE A 58 -2.24 6.60 -5.99
N TRP A 59 -3.41 7.26 -6.05
CA TRP A 59 -4.42 6.93 -7.07
C TRP A 59 -4.00 7.32 -8.49
N LYS A 60 -3.09 8.29 -8.65
CA LYS A 60 -2.50 8.61 -9.96
C LYS A 60 -1.56 7.49 -10.41
N ILE A 61 -0.75 6.96 -9.50
CA ILE A 61 0.12 5.80 -9.73
C ILE A 61 -0.70 4.56 -10.07
N ILE A 62 -1.78 4.29 -9.33
CA ILE A 62 -2.69 3.18 -9.63
C ILE A 62 -3.32 3.36 -11.01
N ALA A 63 -3.87 4.54 -11.31
CA ALA A 63 -4.48 4.81 -12.61
C ALA A 63 -3.49 4.61 -13.76
N ASP A 64 -2.27 5.12 -13.62
CA ASP A 64 -1.17 4.90 -14.55
C ASP A 64 -0.78 3.42 -14.71
N SER A 65 -0.88 2.63 -13.63
CA SER A 65 -0.59 1.19 -13.66
C SER A 65 -1.64 0.40 -14.44
N PHE A 66 -2.85 0.92 -14.57
CA PHE A 66 -3.95 0.32 -15.36
C PHE A 66 -4.27 1.09 -16.64
N ASP A 67 -3.39 2.02 -17.05
CA ASP A 67 -3.56 2.87 -18.24
C ASP A 67 -4.91 3.64 -18.26
N ILE A 68 -5.41 4.03 -17.08
CA ILE A 68 -6.63 4.84 -16.92
C ILE A 68 -6.29 6.31 -17.18
N ASP A 69 -6.99 6.95 -18.13
CA ASP A 69 -6.87 8.39 -18.37
C ASP A 69 -7.60 9.20 -17.31
N TYR A 70 -6.85 9.63 -16.30
CA TYR A 70 -7.34 10.52 -15.24
C TYR A 70 -7.02 12.00 -15.48
N LYS A 71 -6.29 12.34 -16.54
CA LYS A 71 -5.85 13.72 -16.80
C LYS A 71 -6.94 14.53 -17.46
N ASN A 72 -7.73 13.88 -18.31
CA ASN A 72 -8.85 14.50 -19.02
C ASN A 72 -10.17 14.38 -18.24
N SER A 73 -10.23 13.53 -17.21
CA SER A 73 -11.36 13.45 -16.29
C SER A 73 -10.88 13.07 -14.89
N ASN A 74 -11.18 13.91 -13.91
CA ASN A 74 -10.90 13.66 -12.50
C ASN A 74 -11.83 12.59 -11.89
N ASP A 75 -12.81 12.09 -12.64
CA ASP A 75 -13.83 11.16 -12.17
C ASP A 75 -13.23 9.93 -11.47
N PHE A 76 -12.21 9.27 -12.04
CA PHE A 76 -11.57 8.13 -11.37
C PHE A 76 -10.88 8.52 -10.05
N LEU A 77 -10.16 9.65 -10.01
CA LEU A 77 -9.38 10.05 -8.83
C LEU A 77 -10.24 10.43 -7.64
N PHE A 78 -11.48 10.86 -7.85
CA PHE A 78 -12.39 11.23 -6.77
C PHE A 78 -13.45 10.18 -6.47
N ASN A 79 -13.74 9.23 -7.36
CA ASN A 79 -14.85 8.30 -7.19
C ASN A 79 -14.45 7.02 -6.42
N LYS A 80 -14.92 6.89 -5.16
CA LYS A 80 -14.67 5.70 -4.31
C LYS A 80 -15.15 4.41 -4.97
N THR A 81 -16.34 4.42 -5.58
CA THR A 81 -16.95 3.23 -6.21
C THR A 81 -16.11 2.72 -7.36
N LYS A 82 -15.60 3.61 -8.23
CA LYS A 82 -14.72 3.22 -9.34
C LYS A 82 -13.41 2.61 -8.87
N LYS A 83 -12.82 3.18 -7.81
CA LYS A 83 -11.59 2.66 -7.20
C LYS A 83 -11.81 1.27 -6.58
N LYS A 84 -12.91 1.08 -5.84
CA LYS A 84 -13.28 -0.23 -5.29
C LYS A 84 -13.47 -1.25 -6.41
N LYS A 85 -14.27 -0.91 -7.43
CA LYS A 85 -14.50 -1.79 -8.59
C LYS A 85 -13.20 -2.23 -9.27
N LEU A 86 -12.28 -1.28 -9.53
CA LEU A 86 -10.97 -1.60 -10.10
C LEU A 86 -10.21 -2.62 -9.22
N PHE A 87 -10.20 -2.41 -7.90
CA PHE A 87 -9.53 -3.31 -6.98
C PHE A 87 -10.21 -4.69 -6.88
N GLU A 88 -11.55 -4.78 -6.94
CA GLU A 88 -12.30 -6.04 -6.95
C GLU A 88 -12.04 -6.89 -8.19
N GLU A 89 -12.05 -6.24 -9.37
CA GLU A 89 -11.81 -6.87 -10.67
C GLU A 89 -10.40 -7.43 -10.75
N ASN A 90 -9.42 -6.70 -10.20
CA ASN A 90 -8.01 -7.08 -10.22
C ASN A 90 -7.54 -7.85 -8.97
N LYS A 91 -8.45 -8.23 -8.06
CA LYS A 91 -8.15 -9.02 -6.85
C LYS A 91 -7.12 -8.35 -5.93
N ILE A 92 -7.21 -7.03 -5.82
CA ILE A 92 -6.34 -6.19 -4.99
C ILE A 92 -7.08 -5.80 -3.72
N GLY A 93 -6.53 -6.14 -2.57
CA GLY A 93 -6.93 -5.58 -1.29
C GLY A 93 -6.09 -4.38 -0.89
N ILE A 94 -6.62 -3.60 0.05
CA ILE A 94 -5.92 -2.49 0.67
C ILE A 94 -6.30 -2.35 2.14
N ALA A 95 -5.30 -2.11 2.99
CA ALA A 95 -5.47 -1.89 4.41
C ALA A 95 -4.31 -1.07 4.98
N ASP A 96 -4.44 -0.70 6.26
CA ASP A 96 -3.40 -0.03 7.04
C ASP A 96 -2.95 -0.91 8.22
N VAL A 97 -1.68 -0.81 8.62
CA VAL A 97 -1.13 -1.62 9.73
C VAL A 97 -1.57 -1.16 11.12
N PHE A 98 -2.09 0.07 11.26
CA PHE A 98 -2.61 0.58 12.53
C PHE A 98 -4.11 0.77 12.48
N SER A 99 -4.82 0.39 13.54
CA SER A 99 -6.26 0.70 13.70
C SER A 99 -6.48 1.97 14.53
N LYS A 100 -5.52 2.32 15.39
CA LYS A 100 -5.64 3.43 16.34
C LYS A 100 -4.30 4.07 16.64
N CYS A 101 -4.25 5.39 16.59
CA CYS A 101 -3.04 6.17 16.85
C CYS A 101 -3.35 7.46 17.65
N LYS A 102 -2.31 8.07 18.20
CA LYS A 102 -2.27 9.51 18.53
C LYS A 102 -1.22 10.16 17.65
N ARG A 103 -1.24 11.49 17.54
CA ARG A 103 -0.15 12.25 16.90
C ARG A 103 0.51 13.20 17.86
N LYS A 104 1.84 13.31 17.74
CA LYS A 104 2.65 14.35 18.41
C LYS A 104 2.23 15.74 17.96
N ASN A 105 1.96 15.89 16.66
CA ASN A 105 1.43 17.10 16.04
C ASN A 105 0.15 16.75 15.27
N GLU A 106 -0.97 17.32 15.69
CA GLU A 106 -2.31 17.07 15.14
C GLU A 106 -2.44 17.34 13.63
N ASN A 107 -1.57 18.18 13.06
CA ASN A 107 -1.57 18.55 11.65
C ASN A 107 -0.62 17.72 10.80
N SER A 108 0.19 16.85 11.41
CA SER A 108 1.21 16.11 10.71
C SER A 108 0.67 14.88 9.97
N ALA A 109 1.10 14.73 8.72
CA ALA A 109 0.91 13.51 7.92
C ALA A 109 2.10 12.54 8.02
N ARG A 110 3.13 12.84 8.83
CA ARG A 110 4.35 12.03 8.92
C ARG A 110 4.15 10.82 9.85
N ASP A 111 4.62 9.66 9.41
CA ASP A 111 4.60 8.45 10.22
C ASP A 111 5.41 8.59 11.52
N THR A 112 6.48 9.39 11.51
CA THR A 112 7.34 9.63 12.70
C THR A 112 6.64 10.37 13.85
N ASP A 113 5.50 11.00 13.54
CA ASP A 113 4.68 11.72 14.51
C ASP A 113 3.54 10.85 15.06
N LEU A 114 3.35 9.63 14.54
CA LEU A 114 2.39 8.67 15.08
C LEU A 114 2.90 8.06 16.39
N ILE A 115 2.01 8.02 17.37
CA ILE A 115 2.12 7.22 18.59
C ILE A 115 1.13 6.07 18.43
N ILE A 116 1.66 4.87 18.19
CA ILE A 116 0.87 3.67 17.91
C ILE A 116 0.16 3.26 19.19
N LEU A 117 -1.17 3.17 19.14
CA LEU A 117 -1.98 2.67 20.27
C LEU A 117 -2.48 1.25 20.01
N GLU A 118 -2.77 0.92 18.76
CA GLU A 118 -3.34 -0.38 18.39
C GLU A 118 -2.98 -0.73 16.94
N TYR A 119 -2.54 -1.98 16.75
CA TYR A 119 -2.30 -2.54 15.43
C TYR A 119 -3.59 -3.13 14.84
N ASN A 120 -3.67 -3.16 13.52
CA ASN A 120 -4.73 -3.85 12.79
C ASN A 120 -4.50 -5.37 12.83
N ASN A 121 -4.93 -6.00 13.93
CA ASN A 121 -4.68 -7.42 14.19
C ASN A 121 -5.38 -8.37 13.19
N ILE A 122 -6.37 -7.91 12.43
CA ILE A 122 -6.99 -8.69 11.36
C ILE A 122 -5.96 -9.10 10.29
N LEU A 123 -4.91 -8.29 10.09
CA LEU A 123 -3.83 -8.61 9.15
C LEU A 123 -3.10 -9.91 9.48
N LYS A 124 -3.15 -10.35 10.74
CA LYS A 124 -2.61 -11.65 11.15
C LYS A 124 -3.29 -12.82 10.43
N ASN A 125 -4.61 -12.71 10.22
CA ASN A 125 -5.43 -13.74 9.56
C ASN A 125 -4.99 -13.97 8.11
N LEU A 126 -4.43 -12.95 7.46
CA LEU A 126 -3.90 -13.08 6.09
C LEU A 126 -2.83 -14.18 5.98
N ILE A 127 -2.14 -14.44 7.09
CA ILE A 127 -1.08 -15.43 7.21
C ILE A 127 -1.62 -16.75 7.75
N THR A 128 -2.47 -16.72 8.78
CA THR A 128 -2.91 -17.92 9.51
C THR A 128 -4.14 -18.60 8.92
N ASP A 129 -5.01 -17.86 8.22
CA ASP A 129 -6.23 -18.39 7.61
C ASP A 129 -5.98 -18.74 6.14
N GLU A 130 -5.39 -19.92 5.94
CA GLU A 130 -5.02 -20.41 4.62
C GLU A 130 -6.24 -20.65 3.73
N ASN A 131 -7.42 -20.93 4.27
CA ASN A 131 -8.61 -21.19 3.45
C ASN A 131 -9.17 -19.92 2.82
N ASN A 132 -9.31 -18.85 3.61
CA ASN A 132 -9.86 -17.58 3.13
C ASN A 132 -8.85 -16.78 2.30
N TYR A 133 -7.55 -16.94 2.56
CA TYR A 133 -6.48 -16.18 1.89
C TYR A 133 -5.52 -17.01 1.05
N LYS A 134 -5.88 -18.24 0.63
CA LYS A 134 -5.03 -19.12 -0.21
C LYS A 134 -4.52 -18.48 -1.50
N TYR A 135 -5.25 -17.50 -2.06
CA TYR A 135 -4.87 -16.85 -3.31
C TYR A 135 -3.90 -15.69 -3.12
N LEU A 136 -3.75 -15.18 -1.89
CA LEU A 136 -2.83 -14.08 -1.59
C LEU A 136 -1.39 -14.57 -1.80
N ASN A 137 -0.73 -13.99 -2.80
CA ASN A 137 0.62 -14.33 -3.23
C ASN A 137 1.56 -13.12 -3.23
N LEU A 138 1.04 -11.89 -3.07
CA LEU A 138 1.83 -10.67 -3.03
C LEU A 138 1.31 -9.67 -1.98
N ILE A 139 2.22 -9.17 -1.14
CA ILE A 139 1.98 -8.02 -0.26
C ILE A 139 2.93 -6.89 -0.66
N ILE A 140 2.36 -5.75 -1.03
CA ILE A 140 3.08 -4.52 -1.34
C ILE A 140 3.02 -3.61 -0.12
N PHE A 141 4.18 -3.30 0.47
CA PHE A 141 4.29 -2.31 1.53
C PHE A 141 4.61 -0.94 0.94
N THR A 142 3.82 0.08 1.30
CA THR A 142 4.07 1.46 0.81
C THR A 142 5.33 2.10 1.42
N SER A 143 5.92 1.48 2.45
CA SER A 143 7.17 1.92 3.07
C SER A 143 7.80 0.81 3.94
N ARG A 144 9.09 0.96 4.26
CA ARG A 144 9.82 0.15 5.26
C ARG A 144 9.19 0.28 6.65
N PHE A 145 8.63 1.45 6.97
CA PHE A 145 7.94 1.64 8.24
C PHE A 145 6.68 0.78 8.31
N THR A 146 5.92 0.68 7.21
CA THR A 146 4.78 -0.23 7.11
C THR A 146 5.22 -1.68 7.28
N GLU A 147 6.22 -2.11 6.50
CA GLU A 147 6.77 -3.47 6.53
C GLU A 147 7.20 -3.87 7.95
N ASN A 148 8.02 -3.04 8.61
CA ASN A 148 8.51 -3.30 9.96
C ASN A 148 7.37 -3.46 10.97
N ASN A 149 6.29 -2.69 10.82
CA ASN A 149 5.15 -2.79 11.72
C ASN A 149 4.25 -3.99 11.39
N PHE A 150 4.12 -4.38 10.13
CA PHE A 150 3.46 -5.65 9.77
C PHE A 150 4.17 -6.85 10.42
N PHE A 151 5.50 -6.90 10.40
CA PHE A 151 6.24 -7.98 11.08
C PHE A 151 6.05 -8.01 12.60
N LYS A 152 5.69 -6.90 13.24
CA LYS A 152 5.28 -6.89 14.65
C LYS A 152 3.90 -7.50 14.86
N ILE A 153 3.00 -7.38 13.89
CA ILE A 153 1.65 -7.97 13.94
C ILE A 153 1.72 -9.50 13.87
N ILE A 154 2.66 -10.02 13.09
CA ILE A 154 2.83 -11.47 12.86
C ILE A 154 3.99 -12.07 13.67
N ASN A 155 4.46 -11.38 14.70
CA ASN A 155 5.68 -11.75 15.43
C ASN A 155 5.58 -13.09 16.17
N ASP A 156 4.38 -13.52 16.50
CA ASP A 156 4.09 -14.78 17.18
C ASP A 156 3.73 -15.92 16.22
N ILE A 157 3.84 -15.68 14.91
CA ILE A 157 3.70 -16.70 13.86
C ILE A 157 5.07 -17.21 13.47
N LYS A 158 5.19 -18.52 13.29
CA LYS A 158 6.40 -19.13 12.72
C LYS A 158 6.44 -18.90 11.22
N TYR A 159 7.47 -18.19 10.75
CA TYR A 159 7.73 -17.96 9.32
C TYR A 159 9.23 -17.91 9.05
N ASN A 160 9.60 -18.10 7.78
CA ASN A 160 10.94 -17.86 7.28
C ASN A 160 10.91 -16.78 6.19
N ILE A 161 12.03 -16.08 6.02
CA ILE A 161 12.21 -15.07 4.99
C ILE A 161 13.34 -15.50 4.06
N GLU A 162 13.09 -15.44 2.77
CA GLU A 162 14.08 -15.64 1.71
C GLU A 162 14.19 -14.35 0.88
N GLU A 163 15.40 -13.91 0.56
CA GLU A 163 15.59 -12.74 -0.32
C GLU A 163 15.24 -13.12 -1.77
N SER A 164 14.48 -12.27 -2.47
CA SER A 164 14.15 -12.48 -3.88
C SER A 164 15.00 -11.60 -4.77
N LYS A 165 15.40 -12.13 -5.93
CA LYS A 165 16.11 -11.39 -6.99
C LYS A 165 15.29 -11.24 -8.27
N GLU A 166 14.03 -11.69 -8.29
CA GLU A 166 13.23 -11.72 -9.52
C GLU A 166 13.05 -10.32 -10.12
N VAL A 167 12.79 -9.30 -9.31
CA VAL A 167 12.70 -7.93 -9.83
C VAL A 167 14.04 -7.43 -10.38
N TYR A 168 15.18 -7.85 -9.80
CA TYR A 168 16.51 -7.52 -10.32
C TYR A 168 16.76 -8.22 -11.66
N GLU A 169 16.42 -9.50 -11.76
CA GLU A 169 16.57 -10.30 -12.98
C GLU A 169 15.68 -9.79 -14.11
N TYR A 170 14.42 -9.43 -13.81
CA TYR A 170 13.48 -8.85 -14.77
C TYR A 170 14.06 -7.60 -15.45
N TYR A 171 14.65 -6.69 -14.67
CA TYR A 171 15.21 -5.45 -15.21
C TYR A 171 16.65 -5.56 -15.74
N ASN A 172 17.45 -6.52 -15.27
CA ASN A 172 18.84 -6.71 -15.72
C ASN A 172 18.99 -7.62 -16.97
N ASN A 173 18.06 -8.55 -17.21
CA ASN A 173 18.17 -9.53 -18.31
C ASN A 173 17.50 -9.09 -19.63
N GLY A 174 17.26 -7.80 -19.84
CA GLY A 174 16.93 -7.26 -21.17
C GLY A 174 15.43 -7.08 -21.51
N ILE A 175 14.52 -7.04 -20.54
CA ILE A 175 13.11 -6.60 -20.76
C ILE A 175 12.94 -5.16 -20.26
N ASN A 176 13.83 -4.25 -20.68
CA ASN A 176 13.67 -2.86 -20.32
C ASN A 176 13.79 -1.97 -21.55
N GLU A 177 12.68 -1.83 -22.29
CA GLU A 177 12.49 -0.70 -23.20
C GLU A 177 12.40 0.64 -22.43
N LYS A 178 12.25 0.62 -21.09
CA LYS A 178 12.02 1.82 -20.25
C LYS A 178 12.87 1.85 -18.98
N SER A 179 14.18 2.05 -19.15
CA SER A 179 15.10 2.76 -18.22
C SER A 179 14.73 2.86 -16.72
N ILE A 180 14.43 1.75 -16.05
CA ILE A 180 14.48 1.69 -14.59
C ILE A 180 15.95 1.57 -14.21
N SER A 181 16.49 2.61 -13.56
CA SER A 181 17.91 2.61 -13.18
C SER A 181 18.18 1.52 -12.15
N ILE A 182 19.39 0.96 -12.18
CA ILE A 182 19.88 0.00 -11.20
C ILE A 182 19.70 0.50 -9.76
N GLU A 183 19.72 1.81 -9.55
CA GLU A 183 19.57 2.45 -8.24
C GLU A 183 18.12 2.38 -7.72
N ILE A 184 17.12 2.39 -8.63
CA ILE A 184 15.72 2.14 -8.29
C ILE A 184 15.55 0.69 -7.84
N ILE A 185 16.15 -0.25 -8.57
CA ILE A 185 16.11 -1.67 -8.21
C ILE A 185 16.76 -1.88 -6.85
N ASN A 186 17.92 -1.26 -6.59
CA ASN A 186 18.62 -1.32 -5.30
C ASN A 186 17.80 -0.72 -4.14
N ALA A 187 16.82 0.14 -4.41
CA ALA A 187 15.92 0.69 -3.39
C ALA A 187 14.76 -0.26 -3.03
N LEU A 188 14.48 -1.25 -3.89
CA LEU A 188 13.50 -2.29 -3.64
C LEU A 188 14.06 -3.32 -2.68
N LYS A 189 13.19 -3.75 -1.77
CA LYS A 189 13.39 -4.95 -0.98
C LYS A 189 12.29 -5.93 -1.37
N GLU A 190 12.65 -6.95 -2.13
CA GLU A 190 11.76 -8.04 -2.54
C GLU A 190 12.17 -9.31 -1.81
N ARG A 191 11.21 -9.96 -1.16
CA ARG A 191 11.46 -11.15 -0.34
C ARG A 191 10.31 -12.13 -0.47
N TYR A 192 10.53 -13.35 -0.04
CA TYR A 192 9.50 -14.35 0.14
C TYR A 192 9.28 -14.63 1.61
N LEU A 193 8.02 -14.55 2.00
CA LEU A 193 7.52 -15.02 3.28
C LEU A 193 7.06 -16.47 3.10
N HIS A 194 7.76 -17.38 3.76
CA HIS A 194 7.40 -18.78 3.84
C HIS A 194 6.71 -19.00 5.17
N THR A 195 5.45 -19.39 5.13
CA THR A 195 4.68 -19.73 6.34
C THR A 195 4.76 -21.25 6.52
N ASN A 196 3.71 -21.93 6.98
CA ASN A 196 3.68 -23.40 6.97
C ASN A 196 4.10 -23.99 5.60
N ALA A 197 4.53 -25.25 5.59
CA ALA A 197 5.42 -25.88 4.61
C ALA A 197 5.12 -25.72 3.09
N SER A 198 3.98 -25.15 2.68
CA SER A 198 3.59 -25.01 1.27
C SER A 198 3.27 -23.57 0.83
N ARG A 199 3.11 -22.60 1.73
CA ARG A 199 2.64 -21.25 1.35
C ARG A 199 3.78 -20.24 1.28
N LYS A 200 3.93 -19.66 0.09
CA LYS A 200 4.94 -18.67 -0.29
C LYS A 200 4.23 -17.37 -0.71
N ILE A 201 4.52 -16.28 -0.02
CA ILE A 201 3.97 -14.95 -0.32
C ILE A 201 5.11 -14.01 -0.66
N LYS A 202 5.08 -13.39 -1.83
CA LYS A 202 6.01 -12.33 -2.21
C LYS A 202 5.74 -11.08 -1.38
N LEU A 203 6.80 -10.48 -0.86
CA LEU A 203 6.80 -9.24 -0.12
C LEU A 203 7.57 -8.20 -0.93
N ALA A 204 6.92 -7.11 -1.31
CA ALA A 204 7.52 -6.03 -2.07
C ALA A 204 7.45 -4.73 -1.26
N THR A 205 8.59 -4.24 -0.80
CA THR A 205 8.64 -2.97 -0.06
C THR A 205 9.08 -1.85 -0.97
N ILE A 206 8.11 -1.01 -1.35
CA ILE A 206 8.34 0.14 -2.23
C ILE A 206 8.68 1.33 -1.33
N THR A 207 9.94 1.39 -0.89
CA THR A 207 10.47 2.49 -0.07
C THR A 207 11.34 3.40 -0.89
N LEU A 208 11.10 4.70 -0.77
CA LEU A 208 11.96 5.68 -1.41
C LEU A 208 12.63 6.54 -0.36
N LYS A 209 13.56 5.92 0.35
CA LYS A 209 14.75 6.61 0.83
C LYS A 209 15.83 6.39 -0.21
N ILE A 210 15.62 6.92 -1.40
CA ILE A 210 16.76 7.27 -2.22
C ILE A 210 16.91 8.76 -1.99
N SER A 211 18.05 9.20 -1.43
CA SER A 211 18.46 10.59 -1.64
C SER A 211 18.21 10.88 -3.12
N PRO A 212 17.56 11.99 -3.49
CA PRO A 212 17.19 12.23 -4.87
C PRO A 212 18.40 11.99 -5.76
N ILE A 213 18.40 10.87 -6.48
CA ILE A 213 19.39 10.65 -7.53
C ILE A 213 19.09 11.77 -8.50
N LYS A 214 20.11 12.59 -8.77
CA LYS A 214 19.95 13.78 -9.58
C LYS A 214 19.33 13.38 -10.92
N GLY A 215 18.09 13.83 -11.17
CA GLY A 215 17.36 13.52 -12.42
C GLY A 215 16.34 12.38 -12.36
N VAL A 216 16.22 11.61 -11.26
CA VAL A 216 15.24 10.52 -11.14
C VAL A 216 13.99 10.98 -10.41
N SER A 217 12.85 10.98 -11.10
CA SER A 217 11.55 11.32 -10.52
C SER A 217 11.02 10.18 -9.64
N LEU A 218 10.84 10.47 -8.34
CA LEU A 218 10.26 9.58 -7.34
C LEU A 218 8.91 8.98 -7.77
N TYR A 219 8.10 9.82 -8.41
CA TYR A 219 6.80 9.45 -8.95
C TYR A 219 6.93 8.42 -10.06
N SER A 220 7.83 8.67 -11.01
CA SER A 220 8.04 7.80 -12.18
C SER A 220 8.53 6.42 -11.75
N THR A 221 9.43 6.37 -10.78
CA THR A 221 9.87 5.13 -10.15
C THR A 221 8.70 4.35 -9.54
N LYS A 222 7.87 4.98 -8.69
CA LYS A 222 6.70 4.31 -8.09
C LYS A 222 5.77 3.78 -9.16
N LYS A 223 5.48 4.61 -10.16
CA LYS A 223 4.62 4.25 -11.27
C LYS A 223 5.05 2.95 -11.93
N GLU A 224 6.32 2.84 -12.33
CA GLU A 224 6.81 1.64 -13.01
C GLU A 224 6.82 0.41 -12.10
N LEU A 225 7.17 0.57 -10.82
CA LEU A 225 7.15 -0.54 -9.85
C LEU A 225 5.74 -1.06 -9.58
N TYR A 226 4.79 -0.16 -9.35
CA TYR A 226 3.39 -0.57 -9.20
C TYR A 226 2.88 -1.21 -10.49
N LYS A 227 3.25 -0.70 -11.68
CA LYS A 227 2.89 -1.33 -12.95
C LYS A 227 3.44 -2.75 -13.08
N TYR A 228 4.70 -2.99 -12.69
CA TYR A 228 5.30 -4.32 -12.64
C TYR A 228 4.52 -5.27 -11.74
N TYR A 229 4.29 -4.89 -10.48
CA TYR A 229 3.64 -5.78 -9.51
C TYR A 229 2.14 -5.98 -9.76
N LEU A 230 1.46 -4.98 -10.34
CA LEU A 230 0.01 -5.03 -10.55
C LEU A 230 -0.39 -5.66 -11.89
N LYS A 231 0.52 -5.76 -12.88
CA LYS A 231 0.22 -6.35 -14.20
C LYS A 231 0.87 -7.70 -14.48
N ASN A 232 1.95 -8.08 -13.80
CA ASN A 232 2.71 -9.31 -14.12
C ASN A 232 2.22 -10.58 -13.38
N GLU A 233 0.94 -10.94 -13.51
CA GLU A 233 0.43 -12.27 -13.13
C GLU A 233 -0.49 -12.92 -14.16
#